data_AF-A0A314ZMN8-F1
#
_entry.id   AF-A0A314ZMN8-F1
#
_cell.length_a   1.000
_cell.length_b   1.000
_cell.length_c   1.000
_cell.angle_alpha   90.00
_cell.angle_beta   90.00
_cell.angle_gamma   90.00
#
_symmetry.space_group_name_H-M   'P 1'
#
loop_
_entity.id
_entity.type
_entity.pdbx_description
1 polymer ?
#
loop_
_entity_poly.entity_id
_entity_poly.type
_entity_poly.pdbx_seq_one_letter_code
_entity_poly.pdbx_strand_id
1 'polypeptide(L)'
;MEGYLMPALLLALHILQLFNHINPSTATGKTNTQYIKRSCSVTTYPRLCYHSLSIYAGKIKTNPKVLAHTALNVSLAATQEPIETAAALDCMEEIGDAIDELQQSLDELAM
;
A
#
# COMPACT_ATOMS: atom_id res chain seq x y z
N MET A 1 -3.09 -25.71 53.18
CA MET A 1 -3.82 -25.12 52.03
C MET A 1 -2.93 -24.06 51.35
N GLU A 2 -1.68 -24.42 51.04
CA GLU A 2 -0.65 -23.45 50.58
C GLU A 2 0.08 -23.92 49.31
N GLY A 3 -0.09 -25.19 48.92
CA GLY A 3 0.62 -25.80 47.79
C GLY A 3 0.10 -25.40 46.40
N TYR A 4 -1.02 -24.69 46.31
CA TYR A 4 -1.62 -24.24 45.04
C TYR A 4 -1.30 -22.76 44.72
N LEU A 5 -0.66 -22.02 45.64
CA LEU A 5 -0.36 -20.60 45.44
C LEU A 5 0.75 -20.38 44.40
N MET A 6 1.78 -21.22 44.42
CA MET A 6 2.89 -21.19 43.46
C MET A 6 2.47 -21.51 42.02
N PRO A 7 1.73 -22.61 41.73
CA PRO A 7 1.27 -22.88 40.36
C PRO A 7 0.25 -21.86 39.86
N ALA A 8 -0.57 -21.28 40.76
CA ALA A 8 -1.49 -20.19 40.39
C ALA A 8 -0.75 -18.91 39.96
N LEU A 9 0.35 -18.56 40.63
CA LEU A 9 1.21 -17.44 40.26
C LEU A 9 1.89 -17.65 38.90
N LEU A 10 2.36 -18.87 38.62
CA LEU A 10 2.96 -19.23 37.34
C LEU A 10 1.97 -19.18 36.18
N LEU A 11 0.73 -19.64 36.40
CA LEU A 11 -0.37 -19.55 35.43
C LEU A 11 -0.76 -18.09 35.17
N ALA A 12 -0.83 -17.26 36.22
CA ALA A 12 -1.12 -15.84 36.08
C ALA A 12 -0.06 -15.10 35.25
N LEU A 13 1.23 -15.39 35.46
CA LEU A 13 2.33 -14.85 34.67
C LEU A 13 2.23 -15.21 33.18
N HIS A 14 1.91 -16.47 32.85
CA HIS A 14 1.71 -16.89 31.46
C HIS A 14 0.52 -16.19 30.80
N ILE A 15 -0.56 -15.98 31.54
CA ILE A 15 -1.75 -15.25 31.06
C ILE A 15 -1.41 -13.78 30.76
N LEU A 16 -0.62 -13.12 31.62
CA LEU A 16 -0.11 -11.75 31.42
C LEU A 16 0.78 -11.61 30.17
N GLN A 17 1.54 -12.65 29.82
CA GLN A 17 2.37 -12.66 28.60
C GLN A 17 1.52 -12.76 27.32
N LEU A 18 0.36 -13.43 27.36
CA LEU A 18 -0.55 -13.54 26.21
C LEU A 18 -1.21 -12.20 25.84
N PHE A 19 -1.52 -11.34 26.82
CA PHE A 19 -2.10 -10.02 26.57
C PHE A 19 -1.13 -9.01 25.93
N ASN A 20 0.19 -9.23 26.04
CA ASN A 20 1.20 -8.37 25.42
C ASN A 20 1.41 -8.65 23.92
N HIS A 21 0.91 -9.79 23.40
CA HIS A 21 1.08 -10.20 21.99
C HIS A 21 -0.12 -9.84 21.10
N ILE A 22 -0.95 -8.86 21.50
CA ILE A 22 -1.97 -8.28 20.62
C ILE A 22 -1.45 -6.93 20.16
N ASN A 23 -0.64 -6.94 19.10
CA ASN A 23 -0.20 -5.72 18.43
C ASN A 23 -1.30 -5.33 17.40
N PRO A 24 -2.14 -4.31 17.65
CA PRO A 24 -3.31 -4.02 16.81
C PRO A 24 -2.94 -3.45 15.43
N SER A 25 -1.66 -3.10 15.21
CA SER A 25 -1.21 -2.41 14.00
C SER A 25 -0.93 -3.31 12.79
N THR A 26 -0.79 -4.63 12.96
CA THR A 26 -0.41 -5.53 11.85
C THR A 26 -1.59 -5.99 11.01
N ALA A 27 -2.79 -6.08 11.59
CA ALA A 27 -3.99 -6.55 10.89
C ALA A 27 -4.39 -5.61 9.75
N THR A 28 -4.42 -4.29 10.01
CA THR A 28 -4.80 -3.26 9.02
C THR A 28 -3.75 -3.10 7.91
N GLY A 29 -2.46 -3.24 8.22
CA GLY A 29 -1.41 -3.22 7.20
C GLY A 29 -1.52 -4.41 6.24
N LYS A 30 -1.88 -5.58 6.77
CA LYS A 30 -2.07 -6.81 5.99
C LYS A 30 -3.28 -6.72 5.05
N THR A 31 -4.40 -6.14 5.50
CA THR A 31 -5.58 -5.97 4.63
C THR A 31 -5.32 -5.01 3.48
N ASN A 32 -4.61 -3.91 3.73
CA ASN A 32 -4.35 -2.90 2.71
C ASN A 32 -3.36 -3.40 1.64
N THR A 33 -2.30 -4.09 2.04
CA THR A 33 -1.35 -4.71 1.10
C THR A 33 -1.99 -5.84 0.30
N GLN A 34 -2.92 -6.60 0.89
CA GLN A 34 -3.71 -7.60 0.15
C GLN A 34 -4.65 -6.96 -0.88
N TYR A 35 -5.29 -5.84 -0.54
CA TYR A 35 -6.10 -5.09 -1.49
C TYR A 35 -5.28 -4.64 -2.70
N ILE A 36 -4.11 -4.04 -2.49
CA ILE A 36 -3.19 -3.66 -3.58
C ILE A 36 -2.78 -4.87 -4.40
N LYS A 37 -2.42 -5.99 -3.75
CA LYS A 37 -2.04 -7.23 -4.43
C LYS A 37 -3.16 -7.75 -5.34
N ARG A 38 -4.42 -7.68 -4.89
CA ARG A 38 -5.60 -8.07 -5.67
C ARG A 38 -5.84 -7.11 -6.84
N SER A 39 -5.78 -5.80 -6.61
CA SER A 39 -5.97 -4.80 -7.66
C SER A 39 -4.89 -4.90 -8.74
N CYS A 40 -3.63 -5.12 -8.35
CA CYS A 40 -2.52 -5.28 -9.29
C CYS A 40 -2.56 -6.59 -10.09
N SER A 41 -3.31 -7.62 -9.68
CA SER A 41 -3.26 -8.93 -10.34
C SER A 41 -3.84 -8.94 -11.76
N VAL A 42 -4.62 -7.91 -12.11
CA VAL A 42 -5.22 -7.75 -13.45
C VAL A 42 -4.43 -6.79 -14.35
N THR A 43 -3.34 -6.21 -13.85
CA THR A 43 -2.48 -5.33 -14.63
C THR A 43 -1.52 -6.14 -15.51
N THR A 44 -0.99 -5.52 -16.56
CA THR A 44 0.03 -6.13 -17.43
C THR A 44 1.32 -6.45 -16.68
N TYR A 45 1.67 -5.65 -15.65
CA TYR A 45 2.87 -5.84 -14.83
C TYR A 45 2.55 -5.98 -13.33
N PRO A 46 1.96 -7.11 -12.88
CA PRO A 46 1.46 -7.26 -11.51
C PRO A 46 2.53 -7.08 -10.43
N ARG A 47 3.76 -7.58 -10.68
CA ARG A 47 4.87 -7.46 -9.74
C ARG A 47 5.34 -6.01 -9.59
N LEU A 48 5.47 -5.31 -10.70
CA LEU A 48 5.87 -3.90 -10.70
C LEU A 48 4.81 -3.05 -10.01
N CYS A 49 3.53 -3.23 -10.39
CA CYS A 49 2.39 -2.55 -9.76
C CYS A 49 2.41 -2.72 -8.23
N TYR A 50 2.54 -3.97 -7.75
CA TYR A 50 2.55 -4.22 -6.31
C TYR A 50 3.76 -3.58 -5.62
N HIS A 51 4.95 -3.72 -6.20
CA HIS A 51 6.17 -3.16 -5.64
C HIS A 51 6.07 -1.64 -5.50
N SER A 52 5.70 -0.95 -6.59
CA SER A 52 5.55 0.49 -6.64
C SER A 52 4.48 1.03 -5.67
N LEU A 53 3.38 0.29 -5.48
CA LEU A 53 2.24 0.77 -4.68
C LEU A 53 2.24 0.33 -3.22
N SER A 54 2.94 -0.75 -2.87
CA SER A 54 2.86 -1.36 -1.53
C SER A 54 3.26 -0.41 -0.40
N ILE A 55 4.21 0.50 -0.64
CA ILE A 55 4.64 1.52 0.35
C ILE A 55 3.52 2.52 0.68
N TYR A 56 2.55 2.69 -0.22
CA TYR A 56 1.41 3.58 -0.05
C TYR A 56 0.17 2.86 0.53
N ALA A 57 0.29 1.60 0.97
CA ALA A 57 -0.83 0.81 1.50
C ALA A 57 -1.60 1.51 2.63
N GLY A 58 -0.92 2.25 3.51
CA GLY A 58 -1.58 3.03 4.57
C GLY A 58 -2.49 4.15 4.02
N LYS A 59 -2.05 4.81 2.94
CA LYS A 59 -2.80 5.89 2.25
C LYS A 59 -3.95 5.30 1.42
N ILE A 60 -3.67 4.26 0.64
CA ILE A 60 -4.63 3.61 -0.27
C ILE A 60 -5.75 2.90 0.49
N LYS A 61 -5.43 2.23 1.60
CA LYS A 61 -6.35 1.36 2.34
C LYS A 61 -7.02 0.36 1.38
N THR A 62 -8.34 0.44 1.26
CA THR A 62 -9.16 -0.34 0.32
C THR A 62 -9.97 0.58 -0.60
N ASN A 63 -9.47 1.80 -0.85
CA ASN A 63 -10.19 2.80 -1.63
C ASN A 63 -9.70 2.79 -3.10
N PRO A 64 -10.56 2.44 -4.07
CA PRO A 64 -10.18 2.33 -5.48
C PRO A 64 -9.81 3.68 -6.11
N LYS A 65 -10.46 4.77 -5.70
CA LYS A 65 -10.13 6.13 -6.17
C LYS A 65 -8.73 6.52 -5.71
N VAL A 66 -8.43 6.33 -4.42
CA VAL A 66 -7.10 6.64 -3.87
C VAL A 66 -6.03 5.73 -4.47
N LEU A 67 -6.33 4.47 -4.75
CA LEU A 67 -5.43 3.57 -5.49
C LEU A 67 -5.09 4.15 -6.87
N ALA A 68 -6.11 4.52 -7.66
CA ALA A 68 -5.93 5.02 -9.02
C ALA A 68 -5.10 6.31 -9.05
N HIS A 69 -5.45 7.31 -8.21
CA HIS A 69 -4.66 8.55 -8.10
C HIS A 69 -3.23 8.31 -7.64
N THR A 70 -3.03 7.39 -6.69
CA THR A 70 -1.67 7.07 -6.22
C THR A 70 -0.86 6.43 -7.35
N ALA A 71 -1.47 5.56 -8.15
CA ALA A 71 -0.82 4.95 -9.31
C ALA A 71 -0.46 5.96 -10.40
N LEU A 72 -1.35 6.89 -10.73
CA LEU A 72 -1.06 7.97 -11.67
C LEU A 72 0.06 8.87 -11.16
N ASN A 73 0.02 9.30 -9.90
CA ASN A 73 1.05 10.16 -9.33
C ASN A 73 2.43 9.49 -9.26
N VAL A 74 2.48 8.18 -9.00
CA VAL A 74 3.74 7.40 -9.08
C VAL A 74 4.24 7.31 -10.52
N SER A 75 3.33 7.17 -11.49
CA SER A 75 3.69 7.11 -12.92
C SER A 75 4.19 8.46 -13.42
N LEU A 76 3.55 9.57 -13.03
CA LEU A 76 3.96 10.94 -13.34
C LEU A 76 5.34 11.26 -12.73
N ALA A 77 5.57 10.86 -11.48
CA ALA A 77 6.90 11.03 -10.87
C ALA A 77 7.99 10.32 -11.69
N ALA A 78 7.69 9.14 -12.23
CA ALA A 78 8.63 8.41 -13.08
C ALA A 78 8.87 9.09 -14.44
N THR A 79 7.96 9.93 -14.94
CA THR A 79 8.19 10.73 -16.17
C THR A 79 8.98 12.01 -15.93
N GLN A 80 9.24 12.37 -14.67
CA GLN A 80 10.03 13.54 -14.30
C GLN A 80 11.47 13.19 -13.90
N GLU A 81 11.77 11.90 -13.78
CA GLU A 81 13.12 11.42 -13.49
C GLU A 81 14.04 11.65 -14.71
N PRO A 82 15.29 12.13 -14.50
CA PRO A 82 16.20 12.44 -15.58
C PRO A 82 16.62 11.17 -16.33
N ILE A 83 16.19 11.02 -17.58
CA ILE A 83 16.66 9.93 -18.45
C ILE A 83 17.96 10.34 -19.13
N GLU A 84 18.95 9.44 -19.12
CA GLU A 84 20.28 9.63 -19.73
C GLU A 84 20.25 9.79 -21.27
N THR A 85 19.10 9.59 -21.92
CA THR A 85 18.93 9.66 -23.37
C THR A 85 18.01 10.83 -23.74
N ALA A 86 18.59 11.87 -24.33
CA ALA A 86 17.84 13.06 -24.77
C ALA A 86 16.67 12.73 -25.71
N ALA A 87 16.79 11.66 -26.52
CA ALA A 87 15.73 11.21 -27.42
C ALA A 87 14.49 10.65 -26.71
N ALA A 88 14.59 10.27 -25.42
CA ALA A 88 13.45 9.78 -24.65
C ALA A 88 12.71 10.90 -23.92
N LEU A 89 13.29 12.11 -23.81
CA LEU A 89 12.68 13.24 -23.09
C LEU A 89 11.39 13.70 -23.78
N ASP A 90 11.44 13.91 -25.10
CA ASP A 90 10.25 14.30 -25.88
C ASP A 90 9.12 13.28 -25.73
N CYS A 91 9.45 11.98 -25.62
CA CYS A 91 8.44 10.94 -25.40
C CYS A 91 7.87 10.96 -23.97
N MET A 92 8.65 11.38 -22.97
CA MET A 92 8.18 11.45 -21.59
C MET A 92 7.24 12.64 -21.35
N GLU A 93 7.46 13.75 -22.05
CA GLU A 93 6.58 14.92 -21.99
C GLU A 93 5.16 14.54 -22.43
N GLU A 94 5.03 13.91 -23.61
CA GLU A 94 3.74 13.43 -24.12
C GLU A 94 3.08 12.38 -23.19
N ILE A 95 3.87 11.52 -22.55
CA ILE A 95 3.36 10.56 -21.57
C ILE A 95 2.90 11.28 -20.29
N GLY A 96 3.63 12.32 -19.87
CA GLY A 96 3.26 13.16 -18.73
C GLY A 96 1.91 13.83 -18.95
N ASP A 97 1.72 14.45 -20.12
CA ASP A 97 0.46 15.09 -20.50
C ASP A 97 -0.70 14.08 -20.53
N ALA A 98 -0.48 12.89 -21.10
CA ALA A 98 -1.47 11.83 -21.10
C ALA A 98 -1.85 11.36 -19.67
N ILE A 99 -0.89 11.33 -18.74
CA ILE A 99 -1.15 10.99 -17.34
C ILE A 99 -1.98 12.09 -16.65
N ASP A 100 -1.69 13.35 -16.93
CA ASP A 100 -2.42 14.49 -16.36
C ASP A 100 -3.88 14.52 -16.84
N GLU A 101 -4.14 14.22 -18.12
CA GLU A 101 -5.51 14.08 -18.66
C GLU A 101 -6.28 12.92 -18.01
N LEU A 102 -5.61 11.79 -17.77
CA LEU A 102 -6.20 10.65 -17.06
C LEU A 102 -6.55 11.02 -15.61
N GLN A 103 -5.70 11.80 -14.96
CA GLN A 103 -5.90 12.28 -13.59
C GLN A 103 -7.14 13.18 -13.51
N GLN A 104 -7.30 14.11 -14.46
CA GLN A 104 -8.51 14.92 -14.59
C GLN A 104 -9.76 14.06 -14.80
N SER A 105 -9.70 13.06 -15.68
CA SER A 105 -10.82 12.16 -15.95
C SER A 105 -11.27 11.40 -14.68
N LEU A 106 -10.31 10.98 -13.83
CA LEU A 106 -10.63 10.34 -12.55
C LEU A 106 -11.27 11.29 -11.53
N ASP A 107 -10.89 12.57 -11.57
CA ASP A 107 -11.48 13.58 -10.69
C ASP A 107 -12.93 13.88 -11.09
N GLU A 108 -13.24 13.91 -12.39
CA GLU A 108 -14.59 14.06 -12.93
C GLU A 108 -15.49 12.87 -12.58
N LEU A 109 -14.98 11.64 -12.66
CA LEU A 109 -15.71 10.41 -12.30
C LEU A 109 -16.05 10.30 -10.81
N ALA A 110 -15.53 11.20 -9.98
CA ALA A 110 -15.71 11.19 -8.55
C ALA A 110 -16.65 12.28 -8.01
N MET A 111 -17.32 13.00 -8.92
CA MET A 111 -18.55 13.76 -8.64
C MET A 111 -19.75 12.81 -8.55
#